data_AF-A0A363TNH8-F1
#
_entry.id   AF-A0A363TNH8-F1
#
_cell.length_a   1.000
_cell.length_b   1.000
_cell.length_c   1.000
_cell.angle_alpha   90.00
_cell.angle_beta   90.00
_cell.angle_gamma   90.00
#
_symmetry.space_group_name_H-M   'P 1'
#
loop_
_entity.id
_entity.type
_entity.pdbx_description
1 polymer ?
#
loop_
_entity_poly.entity_id
_entity_poly.type
_entity_poly.pdbx_seq_one_letter_code
_entity_poly.pdbx_strand_id
1 'polypeptide(L)'
;MTMSDGVPKKVRRSVWWRQFLLQGCWNYEGMQNVGFAYSILPALRHLYGGRPEELTKAVKRHLEYFNTQPSMGGVILGASVRIEERIAAGDADPRAIGTFKVGLMGSLGAIGDAFFWGALKPMASVAGAILALIHPFLGIAVLLLLFNGSHLSIRSHGYAAGLAGEESAVQYLKSAGFASRTEDRKIIAAILGGAWAGAVGSRTAYLFGGTTGSAGFFLVSVLTVHLLTVLFRKAVSPSEILLFLLIIGSLILWQ
;
A
#
# COMPACT_ATOMS: atom_id res chain seq x y z
N MET A 1 12.79 -19.32 34.10
CA MET A 1 13.34 -18.63 32.92
C MET A 1 13.07 -17.15 33.11
N THR A 2 14.07 -16.40 33.57
CA THR A 2 13.96 -14.96 33.88
C THR A 2 13.65 -14.19 32.60
N MET A 3 12.58 -13.40 32.60
CA MET A 3 12.10 -12.61 31.46
C MET A 3 12.95 -11.34 31.21
N SER A 4 14.28 -11.43 31.21
CA SER A 4 15.15 -10.27 30.94
C SER A 4 15.40 -10.04 29.45
N ASP A 5 15.22 -11.06 28.63
CA ASP A 5 15.62 -11.00 27.22
C ASP A 5 14.36 -10.89 26.37
N GLY A 6 14.13 -9.70 25.80
CA GLY A 6 13.04 -9.48 24.85
C GLY A 6 13.10 -10.44 23.64
N VAL A 7 12.08 -10.40 22.78
CA VAL A 7 11.94 -11.30 21.63
C VAL A 7 13.23 -11.34 20.79
N PRO A 8 13.85 -12.51 20.58
CA PRO A 8 15.12 -12.62 19.88
C PRO A 8 15.08 -12.07 18.46
N LYS A 9 16.22 -11.55 17.96
CA LYS A 9 16.36 -11.01 16.60
C LYS A 9 15.83 -11.97 15.52
N LYS A 10 16.07 -13.29 15.67
CA LYS A 10 15.58 -14.32 14.75
C LYS A 10 14.05 -14.37 14.69
N VAL A 11 13.38 -14.22 15.84
CA VAL A 11 11.92 -14.21 15.94
C VAL A 11 11.35 -12.91 15.37
N ARG A 12 11.95 -11.75 15.69
CA ARG A 12 11.59 -10.45 15.09
C ARG A 12 11.71 -10.47 13.56
N ARG A 13 12.78 -11.08 13.02
CA ARG A 13 12.95 -11.27 11.57
C ARG A 13 11.88 -12.18 10.97
N SER A 14 11.45 -13.22 11.70
CA SER A 14 10.34 -14.08 11.26
C SER A 14 9.04 -13.30 11.17
N VAL A 15 8.72 -12.48 12.17
CA VAL A 15 7.56 -11.58 12.16
C VAL A 15 7.63 -10.60 10.97
N TRP A 16 8.79 -9.99 10.74
CA TRP A 16 9.01 -9.09 9.60
C TRP A 16 8.76 -9.78 8.26
N TRP A 17 9.22 -11.01 8.05
CA TRP A 17 8.94 -11.74 6.81
C TRP A 17 7.48 -12.15 6.66
N ARG A 18 6.82 -12.54 7.75
CA ARG A 18 5.40 -12.93 7.71
C ARG A 18 4.48 -11.77 7.41
N GLN A 19 4.88 -10.53 7.70
CA GLN A 19 4.07 -9.34 7.42
C GLN A 19 3.71 -9.18 5.92
N PHE A 20 4.46 -9.81 5.00
CA PHE A 20 4.12 -9.81 3.58
C PHE A 20 2.80 -10.54 3.30
N LEU A 21 2.37 -11.41 4.21
CA LEU A 21 1.11 -12.14 4.16
C LEU A 21 -0.01 -11.47 4.98
N LEU A 22 0.14 -10.19 5.35
CA LEU A 22 -0.88 -9.45 6.10
C LEU A 22 -2.26 -9.46 5.41
N GLN A 23 -2.29 -9.42 4.08
CA GLN A 23 -3.53 -9.51 3.29
C GLN A 23 -3.85 -10.95 2.82
N GLY A 24 -3.13 -11.96 3.29
CA GLY A 24 -3.28 -13.34 2.81
C GLY A 24 -4.62 -14.01 3.12
N CYS A 25 -5.31 -13.55 4.16
CA CYS A 25 -6.66 -14.01 4.55
C CYS A 25 -7.58 -12.82 4.80
N TRP A 26 -7.77 -11.99 3.79
CA TRP A 26 -8.69 -10.85 3.87
C TRP A 26 -10.15 -11.34 3.93
N ASN A 27 -10.91 -10.85 4.91
CA ASN A 27 -12.31 -11.26 5.13
C ASN A 27 -13.16 -10.06 5.58
N TYR A 28 -14.47 -10.10 5.37
CA TYR A 28 -15.34 -8.97 5.69
C TYR A 28 -15.52 -8.71 7.19
N GLU A 29 -15.36 -9.72 8.04
CA GLU A 29 -15.58 -9.62 9.48
C GLU A 29 -14.43 -8.88 10.18
N GLY A 30 -13.18 -9.27 9.90
CA GLY A 30 -11.99 -8.76 10.56
C GLY A 30 -10.95 -8.13 9.65
N MET A 31 -11.23 -8.04 8.34
CA MET A 31 -10.35 -7.47 7.32
C MET A 31 -9.00 -8.19 7.28
N GLN A 32 -7.94 -7.58 7.83
CA GLN A 32 -6.56 -8.09 7.80
C GLN A 32 -6.16 -8.80 9.11
N ASN A 33 -7.09 -8.97 10.06
CA ASN A 33 -6.83 -9.53 11.39
C ASN A 33 -6.13 -10.91 11.37
N VAL A 34 -6.54 -11.84 10.49
CA VAL A 34 -5.95 -13.18 10.39
C VAL A 34 -4.49 -13.10 9.92
N GLY A 35 -4.22 -12.28 8.91
CA GLY A 35 -2.85 -12.03 8.44
C GLY A 35 -1.99 -11.34 9.51
N PHE A 36 -2.58 -10.46 10.31
CA PHE A 36 -1.91 -9.83 11.45
C PHE A 36 -1.55 -10.87 12.52
N ALA A 37 -2.53 -11.69 12.93
CA ALA A 37 -2.33 -12.76 13.91
C ALA A 37 -1.27 -13.76 13.44
N TYR A 38 -1.30 -14.18 12.18
CA TYR A 38 -0.27 -15.03 11.58
C TYR A 38 1.13 -14.41 11.63
N SER A 39 1.21 -13.10 11.36
CA SER A 39 2.46 -12.36 11.32
C SER A 39 3.12 -12.26 12.69
N ILE A 40 2.35 -11.96 13.73
CA ILE A 40 2.86 -11.81 15.10
C ILE A 40 3.05 -13.15 15.84
N LEU A 41 2.42 -14.23 15.37
CA LEU A 41 2.41 -15.55 16.02
C LEU A 41 3.80 -16.05 16.50
N PRO A 42 4.92 -15.89 15.77
CA PRO A 42 6.23 -16.29 16.28
C PRO A 42 6.62 -15.59 17.58
N ALA A 43 6.30 -14.31 17.73
CA ALA A 43 6.56 -13.56 18.95
C ALA A 43 5.66 -14.05 20.09
N LEU A 44 4.37 -14.28 19.82
CA LEU A 44 3.44 -14.80 20.83
C LEU A 44 3.85 -16.20 21.33
N ARG A 45 4.26 -17.08 20.42
CA ARG A 45 4.77 -18.42 20.80
C ARG A 45 6.05 -18.34 21.63
N HIS A 46 6.90 -17.36 21.39
CA HIS A 46 8.09 -17.17 22.20
C HIS A 46 7.74 -16.67 23.61
N LEU A 47 6.83 -15.70 23.73
CA LEU A 47 6.44 -15.08 25.01
C LEU A 47 5.54 -15.98 25.88
N TYR A 48 4.66 -16.76 25.23
CA TYR A 48 3.59 -17.51 25.91
C TYR A 48 3.62 -19.02 25.62
N GLY A 49 4.62 -19.55 24.91
CA GLY A 49 4.63 -20.95 24.45
C GLY A 49 4.51 -22.01 25.54
N GLY A 50 4.97 -21.72 26.77
CA GLY A 50 4.80 -22.59 27.94
C GLY A 50 3.47 -22.42 28.68
N ARG A 51 2.58 -21.53 28.22
CA ARG A 51 1.32 -21.14 28.88
C ARG A 51 0.18 -21.16 27.83
N PRO A 52 -0.40 -22.33 27.51
CA PRO A 52 -1.35 -22.49 26.40
C PRO A 52 -2.58 -21.57 26.48
N GLU A 53 -3.11 -21.37 27.68
CA GLU A 53 -4.25 -20.47 27.91
C GLU A 53 -3.90 -19.01 27.60
N GLU A 54 -2.73 -18.54 28.06
CA GLU A 54 -2.25 -17.18 27.81
C GLU A 54 -1.90 -16.97 26.33
N LEU A 55 -1.32 -17.98 25.68
CA LEU A 55 -1.09 -17.94 24.23
C LEU A 55 -2.41 -17.81 23.47
N THR A 56 -3.43 -18.55 23.87
CA THR A 56 -4.77 -18.47 23.25
C THR A 56 -5.39 -17.09 23.43
N LYS A 57 -5.31 -16.52 24.63
CA LYS A 57 -5.77 -15.14 24.89
C LYS A 57 -5.02 -14.13 24.03
N ALA A 58 -3.69 -14.25 23.92
CA ALA A 58 -2.86 -13.37 23.10
C ALA A 58 -3.22 -13.43 21.61
N VAL A 59 -3.38 -14.64 21.06
CA VAL A 59 -3.80 -14.81 19.66
C VAL A 59 -5.18 -14.18 19.43
N LYS A 60 -6.14 -14.39 20.34
CA LYS A 60 -7.50 -13.82 20.21
C LYS A 60 -7.50 -12.28 20.17
N ARG A 61 -6.70 -11.61 21.00
CA ARG A 61 -6.55 -10.13 20.95
C ARG A 61 -6.03 -9.64 19.60
N HIS A 62 -5.23 -10.44 18.90
CA HIS A 62 -4.74 -10.08 17.57
C HIS A 62 -5.70 -10.44 16.42
N LEU A 63 -6.81 -11.13 16.70
CA LEU A 63 -7.91 -11.39 15.78
C LEU A 63 -9.01 -10.31 15.85
N GLU A 64 -8.87 -9.29 16.68
CA GLU A 64 -9.74 -8.10 16.62
C GLU A 64 -9.60 -7.40 15.25
N TYR A 65 -10.66 -6.67 14.86
CA TYR A 65 -10.72 -5.94 13.60
C TYR A 65 -9.45 -5.12 13.36
N PHE A 66 -8.85 -5.31 12.19
CA PHE A 66 -7.66 -4.57 11.81
C PHE A 66 -7.65 -4.32 10.31
N ASN A 67 -7.64 -3.06 9.91
CA ASN A 67 -7.54 -2.68 8.51
C ASN A 67 -6.69 -1.44 8.35
N THR A 68 -5.59 -1.55 7.60
CA THR A 68 -4.72 -0.42 7.27
C THR A 68 -4.01 -0.68 5.95
N GLN A 69 -3.24 0.29 5.48
CA GLN A 69 -2.45 0.09 4.28
C GLN A 69 -1.30 -0.91 4.58
N PRO A 70 -1.07 -1.97 3.76
CA PRO A 70 -0.19 -3.08 4.15
C PRO A 70 1.28 -2.75 4.39
N SER A 71 1.78 -1.68 3.81
CA SER A 71 3.17 -1.21 3.99
C SER A 71 3.30 -0.43 5.29
N MET A 72 2.26 0.32 5.66
CA MET A 72 2.15 1.04 6.93
C MET A 72 1.86 0.11 8.11
N GLY A 73 1.18 -1.01 7.88
CA GLY A 73 0.86 -2.01 8.90
C GLY A 73 2.07 -2.58 9.63
N GLY A 74 3.27 -2.52 9.02
CA GLY A 74 4.53 -2.89 9.66
C GLY A 74 4.82 -2.08 10.93
N VAL A 75 4.47 -0.79 10.97
CA VAL A 75 4.62 0.07 12.16
C VAL A 75 3.81 -0.49 13.32
N ILE A 76 2.54 -0.79 13.08
CA ILE A 76 1.61 -1.31 14.09
C ILE A 76 2.03 -2.71 14.53
N LEU A 77 2.49 -3.55 13.59
CA LEU A 77 2.97 -4.89 13.88
C LEU A 77 4.22 -4.87 14.78
N GLY A 78 5.19 -3.98 14.49
CA GLY A 78 6.39 -3.82 15.31
C GLY A 78 6.07 -3.35 16.73
N ALA A 79 5.22 -2.32 16.86
CA ALA A 79 4.78 -1.83 18.16
C ALA A 79 3.99 -2.88 18.94
N SER A 80 3.14 -3.66 18.26
CA SER A 80 2.41 -4.75 18.91
C SER A 80 3.33 -5.83 19.49
N VAL A 81 4.45 -6.13 18.84
CA VAL A 81 5.48 -7.04 19.41
C VAL A 81 6.06 -6.44 20.69
N ARG A 82 6.39 -5.14 20.70
CA ARG A 82 6.93 -4.46 21.89
C ARG A 82 5.91 -4.36 23.02
N ILE A 83 4.64 -4.11 22.71
CA ILE A 83 3.58 -4.09 23.73
C ILE A 83 3.38 -5.49 24.32
N GLU A 84 3.39 -6.54 23.49
CA GLU A 84 3.31 -7.94 23.98
C GLU A 84 4.53 -8.33 24.85
N GLU A 85 5.74 -7.83 24.55
CA GLU A 85 6.91 -7.99 25.43
C GLU A 85 6.63 -7.39 26.83
N ARG A 86 6.07 -6.17 26.89
CA ARG A 86 5.73 -5.50 28.15
C ARG A 86 4.61 -6.19 28.90
N ILE A 87 3.57 -6.65 28.21
CA ILE A 87 2.47 -7.41 28.81
C ILE A 87 3.01 -8.71 29.43
N ALA A 88 3.86 -9.44 28.70
CA ALA A 88 4.44 -10.68 29.20
C ALA A 88 5.29 -10.46 30.46
N ALA A 89 5.97 -9.31 30.57
CA ALA A 89 6.75 -8.89 31.73
C ALA A 89 5.90 -8.35 32.90
N GLY A 90 4.63 -8.01 32.67
CA GLY A 90 3.75 -7.39 33.67
C GLY A 90 3.77 -5.87 33.70
N ASP A 91 4.44 -5.23 32.73
CA ASP A 91 4.65 -3.77 32.65
C ASP A 91 3.60 -3.02 31.82
N ALA A 92 2.60 -3.73 31.27
CA ALA A 92 1.54 -3.15 30.46
C ALA A 92 0.23 -3.95 30.54
N ASP A 93 -0.89 -3.24 30.43
CA ASP A 93 -2.23 -3.83 30.32
C ASP A 93 -2.45 -4.38 28.90
N PRO A 94 -2.97 -5.61 28.73
CA PRO A 94 -3.37 -6.16 27.43
C PRO A 94 -4.24 -5.25 26.55
N ARG A 95 -5.05 -4.37 27.16
CA ARG A 95 -5.88 -3.39 26.44
C ARG A 95 -5.08 -2.39 25.63
N ALA A 96 -3.80 -2.15 25.98
CA ALA A 96 -2.92 -1.24 25.25
C ALA A 96 -2.77 -1.61 23.77
N ILE A 97 -2.80 -2.91 23.42
CA ILE A 97 -2.74 -3.38 22.03
C ILE A 97 -3.92 -2.86 21.21
N GLY A 98 -5.13 -3.02 21.75
CA GLY A 98 -6.37 -2.58 21.09
C GLY A 98 -6.37 -1.07 20.91
N THR A 99 -6.04 -0.32 21.96
CA THR A 99 -5.93 1.15 21.91
C THR A 99 -4.94 1.61 20.85
N PHE A 100 -3.75 1.01 20.81
CA PHE A 100 -2.71 1.39 19.84
C PHE A 100 -3.11 1.04 18.40
N LYS A 101 -3.65 -0.15 18.17
CA LYS A 101 -4.12 -0.59 16.84
C LYS A 101 -5.24 0.29 16.33
N VAL A 102 -6.29 0.49 17.11
CA VAL A 102 -7.46 1.29 16.72
C VAL A 102 -7.06 2.74 16.50
N GLY A 103 -6.18 3.28 17.35
CA GLY A 103 -5.70 4.66 17.25
C GLY A 103 -4.93 4.96 15.95
N LEU A 104 -4.26 3.96 15.36
CA LEU A 104 -3.42 4.16 14.18
C LEU A 104 -3.95 3.53 12.89
N MET A 105 -4.76 2.47 12.94
CA MET A 105 -5.12 1.70 11.75
C MET A 105 -5.83 2.57 10.68
N GLY A 106 -6.75 3.45 11.11
CA GLY A 106 -7.51 4.32 10.21
C GLY A 106 -6.66 5.45 9.61
N SER A 107 -5.88 6.16 10.43
CA SER A 107 -5.03 7.25 9.96
C SER A 107 -3.90 6.76 9.06
N LEU A 108 -3.24 5.65 9.42
CA LEU A 108 -2.23 5.02 8.58
C LEU A 108 -2.83 4.36 7.33
N GLY A 109 -4.08 3.92 7.40
CA GLY A 109 -4.85 3.48 6.24
C GLY A 109 -5.00 4.62 5.24
N ALA A 110 -5.57 5.75 5.66
CA ALA A 110 -5.80 6.90 4.79
C ALA A 110 -4.48 7.50 4.22
N ILE A 111 -3.48 7.74 5.08
CA ILE A 111 -2.18 8.27 4.65
C ILE A 111 -1.49 7.29 3.70
N GLY A 112 -1.49 6.01 4.06
CA GLY A 112 -0.89 4.95 3.26
C GLY A 112 -1.57 4.82 1.90
N ASP A 113 -2.89 4.85 1.84
CA ASP A 113 -3.64 4.72 0.59
C ASP A 113 -3.38 5.90 -0.34
N ALA A 114 -3.38 7.13 0.19
CA ALA A 114 -3.01 8.32 -0.57
C ALA A 114 -1.57 8.22 -1.12
N PHE A 115 -0.62 7.79 -0.30
CA PHE A 115 0.79 7.71 -0.68
C PHE A 115 1.06 6.56 -1.67
N PHE A 116 0.64 5.34 -1.36
CA PHE A 116 0.97 4.14 -2.14
C PHE A 116 0.09 3.98 -3.37
N TRP A 117 -1.23 4.05 -3.20
CA TRP A 117 -2.18 3.82 -4.29
C TRP A 117 -2.47 5.09 -5.07
N GLY A 118 -2.59 6.23 -4.38
CA GLY A 118 -2.92 7.51 -4.99
C GLY A 118 -1.75 8.21 -5.67
N ALA A 119 -0.50 7.98 -5.25
CA ALA A 119 0.65 8.75 -5.74
C ALA A 119 1.79 7.87 -6.26
N LEU A 120 2.38 7.02 -5.42
CA LEU A 120 3.57 6.24 -5.76
C LEU A 120 3.31 5.25 -6.89
N LYS A 121 2.23 4.46 -6.82
CA LYS A 121 1.91 3.46 -7.85
C LYS A 121 1.63 4.13 -9.20
N PRO A 122 0.77 5.17 -9.31
CA PRO A 122 0.59 5.92 -10.56
C PRO A 122 1.91 6.49 -11.11
N MET A 123 2.71 7.15 -10.26
CA MET A 123 4.00 7.70 -10.65
C MET A 123 4.95 6.63 -11.21
N ALA A 124 5.10 5.50 -10.51
CA ALA A 124 5.94 4.39 -10.94
C ALA A 124 5.42 3.73 -12.23
N SER A 125 4.10 3.59 -12.37
CA SER A 125 3.45 3.03 -13.56
C SER A 125 3.69 3.89 -14.79
N VAL A 126 3.53 5.22 -14.67
CA VAL A 126 3.77 6.13 -15.80
C VAL A 126 5.25 6.19 -16.16
N ALA A 127 6.15 6.22 -15.16
CA ALA A 127 7.59 6.10 -15.40
C ALA A 127 7.94 4.82 -16.17
N GLY A 128 7.37 3.68 -15.75
CA GLY A 128 7.53 2.41 -16.44
C GLY A 128 6.96 2.44 -17.87
N ALA A 129 5.78 3.03 -18.06
CA ALA A 129 5.14 3.14 -19.38
C ALA A 129 5.97 3.97 -20.38
N ILE A 130 6.60 5.06 -19.92
CA ILE A 130 7.51 5.85 -20.76
C ILE A 130 8.71 5.02 -21.18
N LEU A 131 9.37 4.33 -20.24
CA LEU A 131 10.56 3.54 -20.56
C LEU A 131 10.24 2.29 -21.37
N ALA A 132 9.01 1.79 -21.29
CA ALA A 132 8.52 0.71 -22.16
C ALA A 132 8.45 1.13 -23.63
N LEU A 133 8.34 2.43 -23.94
CA LEU A 133 8.44 2.94 -25.33
C LEU A 133 9.84 2.71 -25.92
N ILE A 134 10.87 2.62 -25.07
CA ILE A 134 12.24 2.30 -25.48
C ILE A 134 12.43 0.77 -25.49
N HIS A 135 12.14 0.11 -24.36
CA HIS A 135 12.27 -1.33 -24.22
C HIS A 135 11.33 -1.88 -23.14
N PRO A 136 10.48 -2.90 -23.42
CA PRO A 136 9.47 -3.38 -22.47
C PRO A 136 10.02 -3.80 -21.10
N PHE A 137 11.15 -4.51 -21.08
CA PHE A 137 11.75 -4.96 -19.81
C PHE A 137 12.27 -3.82 -18.94
N LEU A 138 12.69 -2.70 -19.54
CA LEU A 138 13.11 -1.51 -18.78
C LEU A 138 11.92 -0.87 -18.07
N GLY A 139 10.77 -0.81 -18.75
CA GLY A 139 9.52 -0.33 -18.16
C GLY A 139 9.08 -1.17 -16.96
N ILE A 140 9.10 -2.50 -17.11
CA ILE A 140 8.79 -3.44 -16.02
C ILE A 140 9.77 -3.26 -14.86
N ALA A 141 11.07 -3.22 -15.14
CA ALA A 141 12.10 -3.08 -14.11
C ALA A 141 11.92 -1.78 -13.30
N VAL A 142 11.69 -0.65 -13.97
CA VAL A 142 11.53 0.65 -13.28
C VAL A 142 10.27 0.70 -12.44
N LEU A 143 9.14 0.20 -12.94
CA LEU A 143 7.93 0.08 -12.13
C LEU A 143 8.19 -0.72 -10.85
N LEU A 144 8.79 -1.91 -11.00
CA LEU A 144 9.05 -2.79 -9.87
C LEU A 144 10.05 -2.17 -8.89
N LEU A 145 11.12 -1.54 -9.36
CA LEU A 145 12.14 -0.93 -8.51
C LEU A 145 11.60 0.29 -7.75
N LEU A 146 10.90 1.20 -8.41
CA LEU A 146 10.36 2.40 -7.77
C LEU A 146 9.29 2.05 -6.72
N PHE A 147 8.37 1.16 -7.08
CA PHE A 147 7.29 0.75 -6.18
C PHE A 147 7.82 -0.11 -5.03
N ASN A 148 8.53 -1.21 -5.33
CA ASN A 148 9.00 -2.12 -4.28
C ASN A 148 10.12 -1.52 -3.44
N GLY A 149 10.99 -0.67 -4.01
CA GLY A 149 12.02 0.02 -3.24
C GLY A 149 11.44 0.91 -2.15
N SER A 150 10.44 1.73 -2.50
CA SER A 150 9.73 2.57 -1.52
C SER A 150 8.92 1.73 -0.52
N HIS A 151 8.21 0.71 -1.01
CA HIS A 151 7.41 -0.21 -0.20
C HIS A 151 8.25 -0.95 0.85
N LEU A 152 9.35 -1.58 0.43
CA LEU A 152 10.25 -2.32 1.32
C LEU A 152 10.93 -1.41 2.32
N SER A 153 11.34 -0.20 1.90
CA SER A 153 11.96 0.78 2.79
C SER A 153 10.99 1.22 3.89
N ILE A 154 9.79 1.67 3.53
CA ILE A 154 8.79 2.16 4.50
C ILE A 154 8.38 1.05 5.47
N ARG A 155 8.18 -0.17 4.94
CA ARG A 155 7.80 -1.33 5.72
C ARG A 155 8.90 -1.73 6.72
N SER A 156 10.17 -1.68 6.31
CA SER A 156 11.31 -2.04 7.16
C SER A 156 11.57 -1.02 8.25
N HIS A 157 11.67 0.27 7.89
CA HIS A 157 11.89 1.34 8.86
C HIS A 157 10.70 1.49 9.79
N GLY A 158 9.47 1.37 9.27
CA GLY A 158 8.27 1.41 10.07
C GLY A 158 8.21 0.28 11.09
N TYR A 159 8.48 -0.96 10.69
CA TYR A 159 8.55 -2.09 11.60
C TYR A 159 9.65 -1.92 12.67
N ALA A 160 10.83 -1.43 12.28
CA ALA A 160 11.92 -1.17 13.21
C ALA A 160 11.57 -0.07 14.22
N ALA A 161 10.94 1.02 13.79
CA ALA A 161 10.47 2.10 14.66
C ALA A 161 9.39 1.59 15.63
N GLY A 162 8.42 0.81 15.12
CA GLY A 162 7.43 0.14 15.96
C GLY A 162 8.06 -0.76 17.02
N LEU A 163 9.02 -1.59 16.62
CA LEU A 163 9.77 -2.42 17.56
C LEU A 163 10.53 -1.60 18.60
N ALA A 164 11.01 -0.39 18.28
CA ALA A 164 11.69 0.45 19.25
C ALA A 164 10.73 1.03 20.31
N GLY A 165 9.45 1.18 19.99
CA GLY A 165 8.39 1.58 20.91
C GLY A 165 7.31 2.43 20.26
N GLU A 166 6.24 2.67 20.99
CA GLU A 166 5.07 3.44 20.53
C GLU A 166 5.47 4.90 20.20
N GLU A 167 6.31 5.53 21.02
CA GLU A 167 6.81 6.89 20.78
C GLU A 167 7.70 6.95 19.52
N SER A 168 8.59 5.97 19.34
CA SER A 168 9.46 5.89 18.17
C SER A 168 8.65 5.69 16.88
N ALA A 169 7.57 4.89 16.94
CA ALA A 169 6.63 4.73 15.83
C ALA A 169 6.00 6.09 15.44
N VAL A 170 5.51 6.86 16.42
CA VAL A 170 4.91 8.17 16.17
C VAL A 170 5.94 9.16 15.62
N GLN A 171 7.16 9.17 16.15
CA GLN A 171 8.24 10.03 15.67
C GLN A 171 8.65 9.69 14.23
N TYR A 172 8.73 8.40 13.89
CA TYR A 172 8.97 7.95 12.52
C TYR A 172 7.87 8.46 11.57
N LEU A 173 6.60 8.33 11.94
CA LEU A 173 5.48 8.78 11.11
C LEU A 173 5.51 10.30 10.88
N LYS A 174 5.85 11.09 11.91
CA LYS A 174 6.00 12.54 11.81
C LYS A 174 7.18 12.95 10.90
N SER A 175 8.32 12.29 11.06
CA SER A 175 9.54 12.60 10.31
C SER A 175 9.55 12.07 8.87
N ALA A 176 8.75 11.05 8.57
CA ALA A 176 8.69 10.42 7.25
C ALA A 176 8.13 11.33 6.14
N GLY A 177 7.45 12.43 6.49
CA GLY A 177 6.99 13.45 5.55
C GLY A 177 6.00 12.93 4.51
N PHE A 178 5.09 12.02 4.89
CA PHE A 178 4.21 11.35 3.92
C PHE A 178 3.34 12.31 3.09
N ALA A 179 2.88 13.42 3.68
CA ALA A 179 2.05 14.40 2.99
C ALA A 179 2.81 15.10 1.85
N SER A 180 3.95 15.74 2.14
CA SER A 180 4.76 16.41 1.12
C SER A 180 5.22 15.44 0.03
N ARG A 181 5.72 14.28 0.46
CA ARG A 181 6.14 13.21 -0.44
C ARG A 181 5.03 12.67 -1.34
N THR A 182 3.77 12.70 -0.87
CA THR A 182 2.62 12.31 -1.68
C THR A 182 2.39 13.34 -2.79
N GLU A 183 2.41 14.63 -2.45
CA GLU A 183 2.24 15.72 -3.41
C GLU A 183 3.37 15.74 -4.45
N ASP A 184 4.63 15.59 -4.03
CA ASP A 184 5.79 15.49 -4.94
C ASP A 184 5.59 14.37 -5.97
N ARG A 185 5.13 13.19 -5.53
CA ARG A 185 4.89 12.03 -6.39
C ARG A 185 3.74 12.27 -7.36
N LYS A 186 2.68 12.96 -6.94
CA LYS A 186 1.57 13.35 -7.84
C LYS A 186 2.04 14.32 -8.91
N ILE A 187 2.86 15.31 -8.54
CA ILE A 187 3.45 16.28 -9.48
C ILE A 187 4.33 15.55 -10.50
N ILE A 188 5.24 14.67 -10.03
CA ILE A 188 6.08 13.86 -10.90
C ILE A 188 5.23 12.98 -11.83
N ALA A 189 4.18 12.33 -11.30
CA ALA A 189 3.28 11.52 -12.10
C ALA A 189 2.58 12.34 -13.19
N ALA A 190 2.15 13.57 -12.89
CA ALA A 190 1.51 14.46 -13.85
C ALA A 190 2.49 14.91 -14.96
N ILE A 191 3.72 15.28 -14.60
CA ILE A 191 4.76 15.65 -15.56
C ILE A 191 5.08 14.48 -16.49
N LEU A 192 5.33 13.29 -15.92
CA LEU A 192 5.59 12.09 -16.70
C LEU A 192 4.38 11.72 -17.55
N GLY A 193 3.16 11.88 -17.04
CA GLY A 193 1.93 11.59 -17.77
C GLY A 193 1.77 12.50 -18.98
N GLY A 194 2.07 13.79 -18.82
CA GLY A 194 2.12 14.75 -19.91
C GLY A 194 3.16 14.38 -20.97
N ALA A 195 4.37 13.99 -20.54
CA ALA A 195 5.43 13.55 -21.46
C ALA A 195 5.03 12.28 -22.24
N TRP A 196 4.43 11.30 -21.58
CA TRP A 196 3.92 10.08 -22.21
C TRP A 196 2.81 10.40 -23.23
N ALA A 197 1.85 11.25 -22.85
CA ALA A 197 0.77 11.68 -23.74
C ALA A 197 1.32 12.43 -24.97
N GLY A 198 2.33 13.28 -24.78
CA GLY A 198 3.02 13.98 -25.87
C GLY A 198 3.71 13.02 -26.84
N ALA A 199 4.44 12.02 -26.31
CA ALA A 199 5.10 11.00 -27.13
C ALA A 199 4.09 10.20 -27.95
N VAL A 200 3.02 9.72 -27.32
CA VAL A 200 1.94 8.99 -28.01
C VAL A 200 1.25 9.88 -29.04
N GLY A 201 0.94 11.13 -28.68
CA GLY A 201 0.32 12.12 -29.55
C GLY A 201 1.15 12.46 -30.80
N SER A 202 2.48 12.58 -30.65
CA SER A 202 3.38 12.80 -31.79
C SER A 202 3.46 11.59 -32.73
N ARG A 203 3.34 10.36 -32.19
CA ARG A 203 3.33 9.15 -33.00
C ARG A 203 2.03 9.01 -33.77
N THR A 204 0.88 9.30 -33.15
CA THR A 204 -0.40 9.35 -33.85
C THR A 204 -0.43 10.48 -34.88
N ALA A 205 0.18 11.64 -34.60
CA ALA A 205 0.32 12.73 -35.57
C ALA A 205 0.97 12.31 -36.89
N TYR A 206 2.05 11.56 -36.77
CA TYR A 206 2.78 11.00 -37.90
C TYR A 206 1.94 9.99 -38.68
N LEU A 207 1.16 9.15 -37.98
CA LEU A 207 0.33 8.10 -38.59
C LEU A 207 -0.96 8.63 -39.24
N PHE A 208 -1.52 9.74 -38.75
CA PHE A 208 -2.84 10.24 -39.15
C PHE A 208 -2.78 11.57 -39.93
N GLY A 209 -1.70 11.81 -40.68
CA GLY A 209 -1.68 12.84 -41.73
C GLY A 209 -1.42 14.28 -41.28
N GLY A 210 -0.69 14.50 -40.18
CA GLY A 210 -0.17 15.81 -39.78
C GLY A 210 -0.91 16.49 -38.62
N THR A 211 -0.60 17.77 -38.39
CA THR A 211 -1.00 18.52 -37.18
C THR A 211 -2.51 18.58 -36.95
N THR A 212 -3.31 18.67 -38.01
CA THR A 212 -4.78 18.73 -37.92
C THR A 212 -5.40 17.44 -37.40
N GLY A 213 -4.99 16.28 -37.93
CA GLY A 213 -5.45 14.97 -37.46
C GLY A 213 -5.04 14.69 -36.01
N SER A 214 -3.83 15.14 -35.66
CA SER A 214 -3.29 15.08 -34.29
C SER A 214 -4.11 15.89 -33.30
N ALA A 215 -4.47 17.11 -33.68
CA ALA A 215 -5.27 18.00 -32.84
C ALA A 215 -6.68 17.42 -32.61
N GLY A 216 -7.30 16.86 -33.65
CA GLY A 216 -8.58 16.15 -33.53
C GLY A 216 -8.49 14.97 -32.55
N PHE A 217 -7.48 14.12 -32.70
CA PHE A 217 -7.27 12.97 -31.81
C PHE A 217 -7.00 13.39 -30.35
N PHE A 218 -6.21 14.45 -30.14
CA PHE A 218 -5.94 15.00 -28.82
C PHE A 218 -7.22 15.53 -28.16
N LEU A 219 -8.03 16.30 -28.89
CA LEU A 219 -9.31 16.82 -28.39
C LEU A 219 -10.28 15.70 -28.01
N VAL A 220 -10.42 14.67 -28.85
CA VAL A 220 -11.23 13.49 -28.54
C VAL A 220 -10.72 12.81 -27.27
N SER A 221 -9.41 12.62 -27.14
CA SER A 221 -8.80 12.00 -25.96
C SER A 221 -9.08 12.79 -24.67
N VAL A 222 -8.95 14.13 -24.71
CA VAL A 222 -9.27 15.00 -23.57
C VAL A 222 -10.75 14.92 -23.20
N LEU A 223 -11.64 14.96 -24.18
CA LEU A 223 -13.08 14.83 -23.97
C LEU A 223 -13.45 13.46 -23.37
N THR A 224 -12.82 12.37 -23.85
CA THR A 224 -13.00 11.03 -23.28
C THR A 224 -12.52 10.98 -21.83
N VAL A 225 -11.34 11.52 -21.51
CA VAL A 225 -10.85 11.58 -20.12
C VAL A 225 -11.79 12.38 -19.22
N HIS A 226 -12.29 13.53 -19.71
CA HIS A 226 -13.25 14.35 -18.98
C HIS A 226 -14.56 13.59 -18.72
N LEU A 227 -15.12 12.95 -19.75
CA LEU A 227 -16.33 12.13 -19.64
C LEU A 227 -16.14 11.01 -18.61
N LEU A 228 -15.04 10.24 -18.71
CA LEU A 228 -14.72 9.18 -17.76
C LEU A 228 -14.61 9.72 -16.33
N THR A 229 -13.96 10.88 -16.15
CA THR A 229 -13.85 11.54 -14.85
C THR A 229 -15.23 11.90 -14.27
N VAL A 230 -16.14 12.43 -15.09
CA VAL A 230 -17.52 12.74 -14.69
C VAL A 230 -18.29 11.46 -14.32
N LEU A 231 -18.15 10.39 -15.11
CA LEU A 231 -18.81 9.10 -14.84
C LEU A 231 -18.33 8.47 -13.53
N PHE A 232 -17.01 8.48 -13.27
CA PHE A 232 -16.47 8.01 -11.99
C PHE A 232 -16.96 8.83 -10.80
N ARG A 233 -17.11 10.15 -10.95
CA ARG A 233 -17.70 11.01 -9.91
C ARG A 233 -19.17 10.69 -9.63
N LYS A 234 -19.89 10.13 -10.61
CA LYS A 234 -21.27 9.63 -10.45
C LYS A 234 -21.34 8.19 -9.95
N ALA A 235 -20.22 7.62 -9.49
CA ALA A 235 -20.11 6.26 -8.99
C ALA A 235 -20.55 5.17 -9.99
N VAL A 236 -20.46 5.45 -11.30
CA VAL A 236 -20.63 4.42 -12.33
C VAL A 236 -19.48 3.42 -12.18
N SER A 237 -19.80 2.12 -12.19
CA SER A 237 -18.78 1.11 -11.95
C SER A 237 -17.77 1.07 -13.11
N PRO A 238 -16.48 0.80 -12.84
CA PRO A 238 -15.49 0.62 -13.91
C PRO A 238 -15.90 -0.45 -14.92
N SER A 239 -16.58 -1.51 -14.48
CA SER A 239 -17.10 -2.58 -15.33
C SER A 239 -18.16 -2.10 -16.33
N GLU A 240 -19.08 -1.24 -15.91
CA GLU A 240 -20.11 -0.67 -16.81
C GLU A 240 -19.47 0.24 -17.86
N ILE A 241 -18.47 1.03 -17.45
CA ILE A 241 -17.70 1.86 -18.38
C ILE A 241 -16.96 1.00 -19.41
N LEU A 242 -16.31 -0.08 -18.97
CA LEU A 242 -15.61 -1.00 -19.87
C LEU A 242 -16.57 -1.68 -20.85
N LEU A 243 -17.74 -2.13 -20.38
CA LEU A 243 -18.77 -2.71 -21.23
C LEU A 243 -19.29 -1.71 -22.25
N PHE A 244 -19.55 -0.47 -21.85
CA PHE A 244 -19.96 0.61 -22.74
C PHE A 244 -18.92 0.89 -23.82
N LEU A 245 -17.64 1.01 -23.45
CA LEU A 245 -16.55 1.20 -24.40
C LEU A 245 -16.39 0.01 -25.35
N LEU A 246 -16.57 -1.21 -24.87
CA LEU A 246 -16.54 -2.43 -25.69
C LEU A 246 -17.67 -2.43 -26.73
N ILE A 247 -18.89 -2.07 -26.33
CA ILE A 247 -20.05 -1.99 -27.23
C ILE A 247 -19.79 -0.95 -28.33
N ILE A 248 -19.34 0.25 -27.94
CA ILE A 248 -18.99 1.31 -28.92
C ILE A 248 -17.89 0.83 -29.87
N GLY A 249 -16.81 0.25 -29.34
CA GLY A 249 -15.71 -0.26 -30.16
C GLY A 249 -16.17 -1.33 -31.15
N SER A 250 -17.04 -2.25 -30.71
CA SER A 250 -17.61 -3.29 -31.57
C SER A 250 -18.49 -2.72 -32.67
N LEU A 251 -19.32 -1.71 -32.36
CA LEU A 251 -20.19 -1.06 -33.35
C LEU A 251 -19.40 -0.27 -34.41
N ILE A 252 -18.29 0.36 -34.03
CA ILE A 252 -17.41 1.08 -34.96
C ILE A 252 -16.67 0.11 -35.88
N LEU A 253 -16.17 -1.02 -35.36
CA LEU A 253 -15.41 -2.01 -36.11
C LEU A 253 -16.28 -2.91 -37.01
N TRP A 254 -17.59 -2.92 -36.80
CA TRP A 254 -18.55 -3.68 -37.61
C TRP A 254 -18.91 -2.97 -38.93
N GLN A 255 -18.56 -1.69 -39.08
CA GLN A 255 -18.70 -0.93 -40.33
C GLN A 255 -17.49 -1.15 -41.24
#